data_AF-A0A3S4UVC6-F1
#
_entry.id   AF-A0A3S4UVC6-F1
#
_cell.length_a   1.000
_cell.length_b   1.000
_cell.length_c   1.000
_cell.angle_alpha   90.00
_cell.angle_beta   90.00
_cell.angle_gamma   90.00
#
_symmetry.space_group_name_H-M   'P 1'
#
loop_
_entity.id
_entity.type
_entity.pdbx_description
1 polymer ?
#
loop_
_entity_poly.entity_id
_entity_poly.type
_entity_poly.pdbx_seq_one_letter_code
_entity_poly.pdbx_strand_id
1 'polypeptide(L)'
;MTPPPPHRPVPRARRRTARTLAAGLCLTTALALAACSDSTGSDSAASDPTTTGRAGLATRTAAPTMDPVPTASPTRASGLATRTGAPPSFSPRPAWTPPSLKFYNEDYSVWYQDDSVVNSDAVTEHGNIEGYRTHSGTCIGYETRDISEAIYRIQLDDDTMSASLVPVNESTISEYTEWSRETLDLVRDDGGTMEGYSITWSGVFTYDDGTTEMVEGYKFARAVGAAGLEFSVMAMCKVGSNITPDQWQTILRGIRIEGLTAGKMVQ
;
A
#
# COMPACT_ATOMS: atom_id res chain seq x y z
N MET A 1 18.94 -88.74 20.06
CA MET A 1 20.30 -88.64 19.49
C MET A 1 20.69 -87.18 19.38
N THR A 2 21.62 -86.72 20.22
CA THR A 2 22.52 -85.54 20.03
C THR A 2 23.85 -86.06 19.45
N PRO A 3 24.78 -85.29 18.79
CA PRO A 3 25.25 -83.90 19.05
C PRO A 3 25.62 -83.15 17.70
N PRO A 4 26.54 -82.15 17.54
CA PRO A 4 27.41 -81.38 18.46
C PRO A 4 27.40 -79.82 18.28
N PRO A 5 28.18 -79.07 19.10
CA PRO A 5 28.27 -77.60 19.14
C PRO A 5 29.61 -77.08 18.53
N PRO A 6 30.22 -75.96 18.98
CA PRO A 6 30.09 -74.59 18.49
C PRO A 6 31.40 -74.01 17.87
N HIS A 7 31.34 -72.87 17.16
CA HIS A 7 32.55 -72.06 16.90
C HIS A 7 32.34 -70.56 17.22
N ARG A 8 32.93 -70.19 18.35
CA ARG A 8 33.56 -68.90 18.70
C ARG A 8 34.87 -68.77 17.86
N PRO A 9 35.71 -67.68 17.88
CA PRO A 9 35.52 -66.32 18.40
C PRO A 9 36.32 -65.16 17.66
N VAL A 10 36.02 -63.91 18.05
CA VAL A 10 36.88 -62.67 18.16
C VAL A 10 37.58 -62.04 16.90
N PRO A 11 38.28 -60.87 17.03
CA PRO A 11 37.82 -59.48 16.78
C PRO A 11 38.60 -58.80 15.63
N ARG A 12 38.32 -57.50 15.39
CA ARG A 12 39.45 -56.54 15.36
C ARG A 12 39.05 -55.14 15.81
N ALA A 13 39.68 -54.76 16.92
CA ALA A 13 39.82 -53.39 17.40
C ALA A 13 41.06 -52.73 16.77
N ARG A 14 40.97 -51.44 16.47
CA ARG A 14 41.98 -50.39 16.74
C ARG A 14 41.39 -49.07 16.21
N ARG A 15 41.12 -48.05 17.06
CA ARG A 15 42.08 -47.06 17.61
C ARG A 15 42.89 -46.41 16.48
N ARG A 16 43.12 -45.10 16.39
CA ARG A 16 43.08 -44.00 17.35
C ARG A 16 43.60 -42.76 16.59
N THR A 17 43.06 -41.56 16.86
CA THR A 17 43.76 -40.23 16.93
C THR A 17 44.57 -39.75 15.70
N ALA A 18 44.81 -38.47 15.40
CA ALA A 18 44.92 -37.22 16.14
C ALA A 18 44.67 -36.06 15.14
N ARG A 19 43.91 -35.01 15.50
CA ARG A 19 44.40 -33.64 15.79
C ARG A 19 45.52 -33.09 14.87
N THR A 20 45.20 -31.99 14.19
CA THR A 20 46.07 -30.81 14.07
C THR A 20 45.25 -29.52 14.16
N LEU A 21 45.80 -28.58 14.92
CA LEU A 21 45.35 -27.23 15.23
C LEU A 21 46.04 -26.20 14.30
N ALA A 22 45.51 -24.97 14.37
CA ALA A 22 46.15 -23.65 14.18
C ALA A 22 45.58 -22.89 12.95
N ALA A 23 44.81 -21.80 13.10
CA ALA A 23 45.04 -20.48 13.72
C ALA A 23 45.39 -19.40 12.65
N GLY A 24 44.72 -18.25 12.73
CA GLY A 24 44.94 -17.08 11.88
C GLY A 24 43.80 -16.07 12.01
N LEU A 25 43.61 -15.46 13.18
CA LEU A 25 44.05 -14.11 13.58
C LEU A 25 43.31 -12.96 12.87
N CYS A 26 42.43 -12.29 13.64
CA CYS A 26 41.75 -11.05 13.31
C CYS A 26 42.74 -9.92 13.01
N LEU A 27 42.52 -9.19 11.92
CA LEU A 27 43.20 -7.91 11.66
C LEU A 27 42.32 -6.76 12.16
N THR A 28 42.66 -6.26 13.34
CA THR A 28 42.22 -4.96 13.85
C THR A 28 43.20 -3.89 13.38
N THR A 29 42.79 -3.01 12.48
CA THR A 29 43.55 -1.79 12.15
C THR A 29 43.05 -0.64 13.01
N ALA A 30 43.85 -0.28 14.01
CA ALA A 30 43.74 0.99 14.72
C ALA A 30 44.47 2.07 13.91
N LEU A 31 43.77 3.14 13.52
CA LEU A 31 44.41 4.42 13.20
C LEU A 31 44.29 5.32 14.42
N ALA A 32 45.44 5.64 15.01
CA ALA A 32 45.59 6.74 15.93
C ALA A 32 46.25 7.91 15.20
N LEU A 33 45.63 9.09 15.25
CA LEU A 33 46.31 10.38 15.06
C LEU A 33 45.85 11.29 16.19
N ALA A 34 46.78 11.55 17.10
CA ALA A 34 46.70 12.58 18.11
C ALA A 34 47.19 13.91 17.53
N ALA A 35 46.45 14.97 17.78
CA ALA A 35 47.00 16.32 18.02
C ALA A 35 45.95 17.14 18.77
N CYS A 36 46.31 17.55 19.98
CA CYS A 36 45.62 18.58 20.74
C CYS A 36 46.09 19.95 20.25
N SER A 37 45.17 20.90 20.09
CA SER A 37 45.44 22.31 20.38
C SER A 37 44.16 22.96 20.87
N ASP A 38 44.16 23.27 22.17
CA ASP A 38 43.14 24.03 22.88
C ASP A 38 43.09 25.49 22.41
N SER A 39 41.88 26.03 22.21
CA SER A 39 41.53 27.37 22.71
C SER A 39 40.01 27.57 22.72
N THR A 40 39.48 27.50 23.94
CA THR A 40 38.53 28.46 24.54
C THR A 40 37.10 28.57 23.96
N GLY A 41 36.11 28.11 24.73
CA GLY A 41 34.77 28.72 24.73
C GLY A 41 33.57 27.78 24.87
N SER A 42 33.29 27.31 26.09
CA SER A 42 31.96 27.08 26.71
C SER A 42 30.86 26.27 25.97
N ASP A 43 30.61 25.08 26.54
CA ASP A 43 29.33 24.44 26.91
C ASP A 43 28.25 24.17 25.83
N SER A 44 28.17 22.93 25.32
CA SER A 44 27.28 21.81 25.80
C SER A 44 25.79 22.06 25.47
N ALA A 45 25.05 21.23 24.71
CA ALA A 45 25.13 19.79 24.56
C ALA A 45 24.36 19.26 23.32
N ALA A 46 24.73 18.02 22.99
CA ALA A 46 23.97 16.96 22.31
C ALA A 46 23.92 16.97 20.78
N SER A 47 24.74 16.07 20.26
CA SER A 47 24.94 15.65 18.89
C SER A 47 23.73 14.95 18.26
N ASP A 48 23.60 15.21 16.96
CA ASP A 48 22.81 14.55 15.92
C ASP A 48 22.75 13.01 15.98
N PRO A 49 21.74 12.43 15.32
CA PRO A 49 22.09 11.84 14.04
C PRO A 49 21.41 12.59 12.90
N THR A 50 22.23 12.89 11.89
CA THR A 50 21.85 13.34 10.57
C THR A 50 20.67 12.52 10.08
N THR A 51 19.48 13.09 10.21
CA THR A 51 18.33 12.65 9.43
C THR A 51 18.69 13.03 8.01
N THR A 52 19.04 12.04 7.17
CA THR A 52 18.89 12.18 5.73
C THR A 52 17.39 12.36 5.48
N GLY A 53 16.91 13.59 5.73
CA GLY A 53 15.58 14.04 5.39
C GLY A 53 15.54 14.16 3.88
N ARG A 54 15.33 13.02 3.20
CA ARG A 54 14.84 13.05 1.84
C ARG A 54 13.44 13.64 1.95
N ALA A 55 13.28 14.82 1.38
CA ALA A 55 12.07 15.63 1.42
C ALA A 55 10.83 14.75 1.20
N GLY A 56 9.80 14.99 2.02
CA GLY A 56 8.49 14.36 1.89
C GLY A 56 7.92 14.60 0.50
N LEU A 57 7.27 13.58 -0.06
CA LEU A 57 6.69 13.62 -1.39
C LEU A 57 5.45 14.52 -1.35
N ALA A 58 5.49 15.64 -2.06
CA ALA A 58 4.33 16.49 -2.27
C ALA A 58 3.51 16.00 -3.47
N THR A 59 2.77 14.91 -3.31
CA THR A 59 1.91 14.40 -4.38
C THR A 59 0.50 14.99 -4.28
N ARG A 60 0.20 15.97 -5.14
CA ARG A 60 -0.99 16.09 -6.02
C ARG A 60 -1.33 17.55 -6.32
N THR A 61 -1.14 17.93 -7.58
CA THR A 61 -1.84 19.08 -8.17
C THR A 61 -3.30 18.68 -8.39
N ALA A 62 -4.21 19.55 -7.95
CA ALA A 62 -5.66 19.38 -8.03
C ALA A 62 -6.14 18.79 -9.37
N ALA A 63 -7.09 17.85 -9.30
CA ALA A 63 -7.86 17.43 -10.46
C ALA A 63 -8.50 18.67 -11.14
N PRO A 64 -8.58 18.72 -12.48
CA PRO A 64 -9.12 19.87 -13.17
C PRO A 64 -10.57 20.09 -12.76
N THR A 65 -10.85 21.26 -12.18
CA THR A 65 -12.20 21.76 -11.96
C THR A 65 -12.88 21.89 -13.30
N MET A 66 -13.89 21.05 -13.57
CA MET A 66 -14.79 21.30 -14.70
C MET A 66 -15.73 22.44 -14.31
N ASP A 67 -15.53 23.60 -14.95
CA ASP A 67 -16.43 24.74 -14.83
C ASP A 67 -17.89 24.36 -15.15
N PRO A 68 -18.87 24.95 -14.45
CA PRO A 68 -20.27 24.59 -14.58
C PRO A 68 -20.82 25.02 -15.95
N VAL A 69 -21.37 24.06 -16.70
CA VAL A 69 -22.15 24.32 -17.92
C VAL A 69 -23.40 25.14 -17.54
N PRO A 70 -23.68 26.27 -18.22
CA PRO A 70 -24.79 27.13 -17.85
C PRO A 70 -26.14 26.46 -18.12
N THR A 71 -27.00 26.48 -17.09
CA THR A 71 -28.39 26.02 -17.13
C THR A 71 -29.20 26.88 -18.09
N ALA A 72 -29.61 26.32 -19.24
CA ALA A 72 -30.59 26.96 -20.11
C ALA A 72 -32.01 26.79 -19.53
N SER A 73 -32.65 27.92 -19.26
CA SER A 73 -34.04 28.03 -18.78
C SER A 73 -35.06 27.51 -19.82
N PRO A 74 -36.22 26.96 -19.40
CA PRO A 74 -37.24 26.48 -20.33
C PRO A 74 -38.18 27.63 -20.77
N THR A 75 -38.35 27.77 -22.09
CA THR A 75 -39.33 28.68 -22.70
C THR A 75 -40.75 28.09 -22.65
N ARG A 76 -41.66 28.74 -21.92
CA ARG A 76 -43.14 28.62 -22.10
C ARG A 76 -43.54 29.44 -23.34
N ALA A 77 -44.61 29.22 -24.11
CA ALA A 77 -45.71 28.25 -24.16
C ALA A 77 -46.46 28.49 -25.50
N SER A 78 -47.16 27.47 -26.03
CA SER A 78 -48.57 27.57 -26.46
C SER A 78 -49.01 26.31 -27.22
N GLY A 79 -50.05 25.66 -26.73
CA GLY A 79 -50.65 24.49 -27.37
C GLY A 79 -51.72 23.87 -26.51
N LEU A 80 -52.93 24.39 -26.65
CA LEU A 80 -54.18 24.00 -25.98
C LEU A 80 -54.52 22.51 -26.17
N ALA A 81 -54.60 21.74 -25.08
CA ALA A 81 -55.42 20.52 -25.01
C ALA A 81 -55.69 20.12 -23.55
N THR A 82 -56.94 20.23 -23.14
CA THR A 82 -57.49 19.82 -21.85
C THR A 82 -57.45 18.30 -21.70
N ARG A 83 -56.59 17.76 -20.83
CA ARG A 83 -56.77 16.44 -20.20
C ARG A 83 -56.53 16.56 -18.71
N THR A 84 -57.60 16.42 -17.93
CA THR A 84 -57.56 16.13 -16.50
C THR A 84 -57.01 14.72 -16.31
N GLY A 85 -55.70 14.61 -16.19
CA GLY A 85 -55.01 13.47 -15.60
C GLY A 85 -54.15 14.00 -14.46
N ALA A 86 -54.27 13.40 -13.27
CA ALA A 86 -53.37 13.73 -12.17
C ALA A 86 -51.92 13.60 -12.67
N PRO A 87 -51.03 14.58 -12.38
CA PRO A 87 -49.63 14.44 -12.76
C PRO A 87 -49.09 13.15 -12.14
N PRO A 88 -48.34 12.32 -12.90
CA PRO A 88 -47.68 11.18 -12.29
C PRO A 88 -46.85 11.71 -11.12
N SER A 89 -47.04 11.15 -9.94
CA SER A 89 -46.20 11.46 -8.79
C SER A 89 -44.81 10.96 -9.13
N PHE A 90 -43.96 11.84 -9.69
CA PHE A 90 -42.53 11.62 -9.72
C PHE A 90 -42.09 11.60 -8.27
N SER A 91 -42.04 10.41 -7.68
CA SER A 91 -41.30 10.22 -6.44
C SER A 91 -39.84 10.45 -6.82
N PRO A 92 -39.19 11.53 -6.36
CA PRO A 92 -37.76 11.70 -6.63
C PRO A 92 -37.06 10.44 -6.12
N ARG A 93 -36.20 9.84 -6.97
CA ARG A 93 -35.31 8.78 -6.48
C ARG A 93 -34.58 9.34 -5.26
N PRO A 94 -34.47 8.59 -4.16
CA PRO A 94 -33.69 9.04 -3.02
C PRO A 94 -32.29 9.41 -3.53
N ALA A 95 -31.83 10.61 -3.19
CA ALA A 95 -30.47 11.02 -3.49
C ALA A 95 -29.52 10.06 -2.79
N TRP A 96 -28.45 9.65 -3.48
CA TRP A 96 -27.44 8.81 -2.87
C TRP A 96 -26.80 9.56 -1.69
N THR A 97 -26.60 8.87 -0.59
CA THR A 97 -25.95 9.41 0.60
C THR A 97 -24.65 8.64 0.81
N PRO A 98 -23.50 9.31 0.95
CA PRO A 98 -22.24 8.62 1.16
C PRO A 98 -22.29 7.81 2.46
N PRO A 99 -21.74 6.58 2.47
CA PRO A 99 -21.65 5.80 3.69
C PRO A 99 -20.69 6.48 4.70
N SER A 100 -20.96 6.29 5.99
CA SER A 100 -20.03 6.69 7.04
C SER A 100 -19.04 5.56 7.26
N LEU A 101 -17.87 5.66 6.62
CA LEU A 101 -16.81 4.66 6.74
C LEU A 101 -15.77 5.07 7.77
N LYS A 102 -15.22 4.10 8.50
CA LYS A 102 -14.03 4.28 9.33
C LYS A 102 -12.96 3.29 8.91
N PHE A 103 -11.72 3.76 8.92
CA PHE A 103 -10.57 3.00 8.46
C PHE A 103 -9.60 2.82 9.61
N TYR A 104 -9.05 1.62 9.71
CA TYR A 104 -8.12 1.24 10.75
C TYR A 104 -6.99 0.43 10.14
N ASN A 105 -5.78 0.69 10.61
CA ASN A 105 -4.68 -0.25 10.51
C ASN A 105 -4.52 -0.90 11.89
N GLU A 106 -4.74 -2.20 11.97
CA GLU A 106 -4.69 -2.98 13.20
C GLU A 106 -3.41 -3.84 13.31
N ASP A 107 -2.58 -3.89 12.25
CA ASP A 107 -1.30 -4.61 12.25
C ASP A 107 -0.15 -3.74 11.71
N TYR A 108 0.69 -3.29 12.64
CA TYR A 108 1.85 -2.46 12.36
C TYR A 108 3.18 -3.25 12.32
N SER A 109 3.13 -4.58 12.20
CA SER A 109 4.34 -5.42 12.24
C SER A 109 5.26 -5.25 11.03
N VAL A 110 4.73 -4.82 9.89
CA VAL A 110 5.48 -4.60 8.64
C VAL A 110 5.78 -3.13 8.41
N TRP A 111 4.79 -2.26 8.64
CA TRP A 111 4.87 -0.83 8.39
C TRP A 111 4.19 -0.02 9.50
N TYR A 112 4.52 1.27 9.57
CA TYR A 112 3.92 2.22 10.49
C TYR A 112 3.49 3.47 9.73
N GLN A 113 2.48 4.17 10.26
CA GLN A 113 2.01 5.42 9.67
C GLN A 113 3.10 6.48 9.80
N ASP A 114 3.42 7.13 8.68
CA ASP A 114 4.42 8.18 8.55
C ASP A 114 3.85 9.31 7.68
N ASP A 115 3.38 10.36 8.34
CA ASP A 115 2.77 11.52 7.70
C ASP A 115 3.78 12.35 6.87
N SER A 116 5.08 12.02 6.91
CA SER A 116 6.08 12.63 6.02
C SER A 116 6.09 12.01 4.61
N VAL A 117 5.47 10.84 4.44
CA VAL A 117 5.45 10.11 3.16
C VAL A 117 4.47 10.73 2.17
N VAL A 118 3.33 11.21 2.65
CA VAL A 118 2.32 11.88 1.85
C VAL A 118 2.02 13.23 2.48
N ASN A 119 1.92 14.27 1.66
CA ASN A 119 1.45 15.54 2.17
C ASN A 119 -0.02 15.42 2.55
N SER A 120 -0.32 15.34 3.85
CA SER A 120 -1.69 15.30 4.38
C SER A 120 -2.53 16.52 4.00
N ASP A 121 -1.91 17.62 3.60
CA ASP A 121 -2.61 18.82 3.11
C ASP A 121 -3.11 18.66 1.66
N ALA A 122 -2.71 17.60 0.95
CA ALA A 122 -3.21 17.23 -0.38
C ALA A 122 -4.50 16.38 -0.33
N VAL A 123 -5.01 16.09 0.87
CA VAL A 123 -6.30 15.43 1.12
C VAL A 123 -7.42 16.38 0.68
N THR A 124 -8.22 15.97 -0.30
CA THR A 124 -9.39 16.73 -0.75
C THR A 124 -10.59 16.41 0.13
N GLU A 125 -11.69 17.17 -0.02
CA GLU A 125 -12.94 16.90 0.71
C GLU A 125 -13.59 15.54 0.36
N HIS A 126 -13.12 14.88 -0.72
CA HIS A 126 -13.68 13.63 -1.25
C HIS A 126 -12.78 12.41 -1.01
N GLY A 127 -11.48 12.60 -0.74
CA GLY A 127 -10.56 11.48 -0.55
C GLY A 127 -9.41 11.75 0.41
N ASN A 128 -8.98 10.70 1.09
CA ASN A 128 -7.91 10.74 2.08
C ASN A 128 -6.76 9.82 1.65
N ILE A 129 -5.54 10.29 1.88
CA ILE A 129 -4.32 9.55 1.67
C ILE A 129 -3.55 9.47 2.98
N GLU A 130 -3.27 8.25 3.43
CA GLU A 130 -2.45 7.98 4.62
C GLU A 130 -1.10 7.43 4.19
N GLY A 131 -0.03 7.99 4.74
CA GLY A 131 1.35 7.61 4.42
C GLY A 131 1.89 6.57 5.38
N TYR A 132 2.68 5.63 4.87
CA TYR A 132 3.28 4.54 5.63
C TYR A 132 4.74 4.32 5.24
N ARG A 133 5.52 3.79 6.18
CA ARG A 133 6.90 3.36 5.95
C ARG A 133 7.14 1.98 6.55
N THR A 134 7.90 1.13 5.86
CA THR A 134 8.33 -0.14 6.47
C THR A 134 9.35 0.10 7.58
N HIS A 135 9.42 -0.80 8.56
CA HIS A 135 10.41 -0.72 9.64
C HIS A 135 11.87 -0.79 9.13
N SER A 136 12.09 -1.40 7.97
CA SER A 136 13.39 -1.41 7.29
C SER A 136 13.77 -0.06 6.67
N GLY A 137 12.79 0.84 6.48
CA GLY A 137 12.95 2.11 5.77
C GLY A 137 13.13 1.97 4.25
N THR A 138 13.05 0.75 3.71
CA THR A 138 13.31 0.46 2.29
C THR A 138 12.12 0.69 1.37
N CYS A 139 10.93 0.79 1.95
CA CYS A 139 9.69 1.01 1.23
C CYS A 139 8.89 2.13 1.89
N ILE A 140 8.22 2.90 1.04
CA ILE A 140 7.11 3.74 1.43
C ILE A 140 5.82 3.10 0.93
N GLY A 141 4.72 3.44 1.57
CA GLY A 141 3.41 3.01 1.13
C GLY A 141 2.38 4.07 1.41
N TYR A 142 1.22 3.92 0.79
CA TYR A 142 0.09 4.76 1.08
C TYR A 142 -1.22 4.04 0.85
N GLU A 143 -2.21 4.43 1.65
CA GLU A 143 -3.60 4.01 1.50
C GLU A 143 -4.40 5.19 0.96
N THR A 144 -5.11 4.99 -0.16
CA THR A 144 -6.00 5.99 -0.75
C THR A 144 -7.44 5.54 -0.63
N ARG A 145 -8.31 6.46 -0.24
CA ARG A 145 -9.76 6.28 -0.23
C ARG A 145 -10.45 7.47 -0.87
N ASP A 146 -11.38 7.23 -1.78
CA ASP A 146 -12.27 8.25 -2.36
C ASP A 146 -13.71 7.75 -2.25
N ILE A 147 -14.60 8.60 -1.75
CA ILE A 147 -16.03 8.31 -1.63
C ILE A 147 -16.80 9.44 -2.28
N SER A 148 -17.47 9.16 -3.39
CA SER A 148 -18.22 10.20 -4.11
C SER A 148 -19.45 9.68 -4.84
N GLU A 149 -20.40 10.59 -5.06
CA GLU A 149 -21.57 10.26 -5.87
C GLU A 149 -21.17 10.03 -7.33
N ALA A 150 -20.07 10.63 -7.79
CA ALA A 150 -19.53 10.40 -9.12
C ALA A 150 -19.18 8.92 -9.32
N ILE A 151 -18.46 8.31 -8.35
CA ILE A 151 -18.13 6.88 -8.37
C ILE A 151 -19.41 6.03 -8.34
N TYR A 152 -20.37 6.35 -7.46
CA TYR A 152 -21.67 5.67 -7.42
C TYR A 152 -22.43 5.72 -8.75
N ARG A 153 -22.30 6.82 -9.50
CA ARG A 153 -22.97 7.03 -10.79
C ARG A 153 -22.27 6.39 -11.99
N ILE A 154 -21.06 5.82 -11.84
CA ILE A 154 -20.37 5.10 -12.93
C ILE A 154 -21.21 3.90 -13.41
N GLN A 155 -21.99 3.28 -12.52
CA GLN A 155 -22.92 2.16 -12.82
C GLN A 155 -22.25 0.98 -13.55
N LEU A 156 -20.94 0.81 -13.37
CA LEU A 156 -20.22 -0.40 -13.73
C LEU A 156 -20.22 -1.36 -12.55
N ASP A 157 -20.04 -2.64 -12.84
CA ASP A 157 -19.86 -3.67 -11.83
C ASP A 157 -18.53 -3.47 -11.08
N ASP A 158 -18.46 -4.02 -9.87
CA ASP A 158 -17.32 -3.74 -9.03
C ASP A 158 -16.02 -4.38 -9.56
N ASP A 159 -16.12 -5.49 -10.29
CA ASP A 159 -14.99 -6.20 -10.89
C ASP A 159 -14.33 -5.32 -11.97
N THR A 160 -15.13 -4.79 -12.90
CA THR A 160 -14.68 -3.86 -13.94
C THR A 160 -14.06 -2.60 -13.35
N MET A 161 -14.70 -1.99 -12.35
CA MET A 161 -14.18 -0.79 -11.70
C MET A 161 -12.85 -1.09 -10.98
N SER A 162 -12.78 -2.18 -10.19
CA SER A 162 -11.56 -2.58 -9.48
C SER A 162 -10.41 -2.92 -10.44
N ALA A 163 -10.70 -3.59 -11.56
CA ALA A 163 -9.72 -3.93 -12.59
C ALA A 163 -9.12 -2.69 -13.26
N SER A 164 -9.90 -1.60 -13.38
CA SER A 164 -9.46 -0.32 -13.91
C SER A 164 -8.67 0.52 -12.90
N LEU A 165 -8.92 0.33 -11.61
CA LEU A 165 -8.28 1.06 -10.51
C LEU A 165 -6.90 0.49 -10.12
N VAL A 166 -6.70 -0.83 -10.27
CA VAL A 166 -5.48 -1.50 -9.80
C VAL A 166 -4.18 -1.08 -10.48
N PRO A 167 -4.11 -0.72 -11.79
CA PRO A 167 -2.86 -0.28 -12.40
C PRO A 167 -2.28 0.95 -11.69
N VAL A 168 -0.94 1.06 -11.65
CA VAL A 168 -0.27 2.24 -11.09
C VAL A 168 -0.25 3.35 -12.14
N ASN A 169 -1.06 4.38 -11.93
CA ASN A 169 -1.19 5.53 -12.82
C ASN A 169 -0.96 6.83 -12.03
N GLU A 170 0.26 7.00 -11.55
CA GLU A 170 0.71 8.20 -10.84
C GLU A 170 1.62 9.00 -11.75
N SER A 171 1.48 10.33 -11.80
CA SER A 171 2.29 11.18 -12.69
C SER A 171 3.79 11.14 -12.37
N THR A 172 4.15 10.76 -11.15
CA THR A 172 5.54 10.60 -10.70
C THR A 172 6.13 9.25 -11.07
N ILE A 173 5.34 8.32 -11.61
CA ILE A 173 5.77 6.97 -12.00
C ILE A 173 5.68 6.84 -13.52
N SER A 174 6.82 6.60 -14.16
CA SER A 174 6.92 6.29 -15.58
C SER A 174 7.42 4.86 -15.79
N GLU A 175 7.44 4.40 -17.04
CA GLU A 175 7.94 3.05 -17.42
C GLU A 175 7.27 1.90 -16.64
N TYR A 176 5.99 2.08 -16.28
CA TYR A 176 5.19 1.11 -15.55
C TYR A 176 5.16 -0.24 -16.27
N THR A 177 5.44 -1.30 -15.51
CA THR A 177 5.27 -2.70 -15.94
C THR A 177 4.55 -3.48 -14.85
N GLU A 178 3.46 -4.15 -15.22
CA GLU A 178 2.77 -5.11 -14.37
C GLU A 178 3.39 -6.51 -14.56
N TRP A 179 3.80 -7.14 -13.47
CA TRP A 179 4.44 -8.47 -13.51
C TRP A 179 3.45 -9.60 -13.19
N SER A 180 2.51 -9.34 -12.29
CA SER A 180 1.46 -10.29 -11.93
C SER A 180 0.19 -9.58 -11.53
N ARG A 181 -0.93 -10.29 -11.65
CA ARG A 181 -2.23 -9.91 -11.13
C ARG A 181 -2.91 -11.11 -10.51
N GLU A 182 -3.47 -10.91 -9.33
CA GLU A 182 -4.26 -11.90 -8.62
C GLU A 182 -5.41 -11.23 -7.88
N THR A 183 -6.32 -12.05 -7.37
CA THR A 183 -7.44 -11.61 -6.55
C THR A 183 -7.18 -12.02 -5.11
N LEU A 184 -7.19 -11.06 -4.19
CA LEU A 184 -6.98 -11.29 -2.76
C LEU A 184 -8.21 -10.88 -1.97
N ASP A 185 -8.56 -11.69 -0.97
CA ASP A 185 -9.70 -11.49 -0.09
C ASP A 185 -9.20 -11.38 1.36
N LEU A 186 -8.71 -10.18 1.70
CA LEU A 186 -7.84 -9.98 2.86
C LEU A 186 -8.18 -8.76 3.71
N VAL A 187 -8.63 -7.66 3.08
CA VAL A 187 -8.96 -6.44 3.80
C VAL A 187 -10.28 -6.65 4.54
N ARG A 188 -10.32 -6.35 5.83
CA ARG A 188 -11.50 -6.67 6.65
C ARG A 188 -12.58 -5.61 6.49
N ASP A 189 -13.82 -6.05 6.42
CA ASP A 189 -15.01 -5.21 6.43
C ASP A 189 -16.06 -5.77 7.42
N ASP A 190 -17.25 -5.18 7.51
CA ASP A 190 -18.29 -5.68 8.42
C ASP A 190 -18.88 -7.03 7.94
N GLY A 191 -18.63 -7.42 6.69
CA GLY A 191 -19.02 -8.70 6.10
C GLY A 191 -17.99 -9.83 6.29
N GLY A 192 -16.80 -9.52 6.80
CA GLY A 192 -15.68 -10.44 6.97
C GLY A 192 -14.42 -9.89 6.29
N THR A 193 -14.26 -10.21 5.01
CA THR A 193 -13.20 -9.67 4.17
C THR A 193 -13.77 -9.25 2.82
N MET A 194 -13.13 -8.24 2.22
CA MET A 194 -13.41 -7.81 0.87
C MET A 194 -12.35 -8.30 -0.09
N GLU A 195 -12.83 -8.75 -1.24
CA GLU A 195 -12.03 -9.15 -2.36
C GLU A 195 -11.60 -7.94 -3.18
N GLY A 196 -10.39 -7.96 -3.72
CA GLY A 196 -9.91 -6.96 -4.67
C GLY A 196 -8.73 -7.46 -5.49
N TYR A 197 -8.30 -6.67 -6.46
CA TYR A 197 -7.15 -7.01 -7.29
C TYR A 197 -5.85 -6.61 -6.60
N SER A 198 -4.87 -7.51 -6.61
CA SER A 198 -3.51 -7.27 -6.17
C SER A 198 -2.55 -7.49 -7.33
N ILE A 199 -1.62 -6.57 -7.55
CA ILE A 199 -0.59 -6.66 -8.58
C ILE A 199 0.81 -6.57 -7.97
N THR A 200 1.77 -7.17 -8.66
CA THR A 200 3.19 -6.78 -8.55
C THR A 200 3.58 -5.94 -9.75
N TRP A 201 4.39 -4.92 -9.52
CA TRP A 201 4.74 -3.96 -10.56
C TRP A 201 6.13 -3.38 -10.37
N SER A 202 6.67 -2.77 -11.44
CA SER A 202 7.87 -1.93 -11.41
C SER A 202 7.69 -0.67 -12.25
N GLY A 203 8.52 0.33 -12.01
CA GLY A 203 8.57 1.56 -12.79
C GLY A 203 9.75 2.45 -12.41
N VAL A 204 9.73 3.68 -12.91
CA VAL A 204 10.69 4.74 -12.60
C VAL A 204 9.97 5.81 -11.80
N PHE A 205 10.35 6.00 -10.55
CA PHE A 205 9.85 7.09 -9.72
C PHE A 205 10.67 8.36 -9.94
N THR A 206 10.00 9.50 -10.08
CA THR A 206 10.63 10.83 -10.20
C THR A 206 10.34 11.66 -8.95
N TYR A 207 11.41 12.09 -8.27
CA TYR A 207 11.35 12.96 -7.10
C TYR A 207 11.09 14.42 -7.50
N ASP A 208 10.67 15.24 -6.53
CA ASP A 208 10.37 16.67 -6.74
C ASP A 208 11.60 17.48 -7.21
N ASP A 209 12.80 17.02 -6.87
CA ASP A 209 14.07 17.60 -7.34
C ASP A 209 14.45 17.15 -8.78
N GLY A 210 13.61 16.33 -9.42
CA GLY A 210 13.80 15.79 -10.76
C GLY A 210 14.71 14.56 -10.82
N THR A 211 15.27 14.11 -9.70
CA THR A 211 16.04 12.85 -9.67
C THR A 211 15.10 11.65 -9.85
N THR A 212 15.64 10.54 -10.34
CA THR A 212 14.85 9.33 -10.61
C THR A 212 15.41 8.09 -9.91
N GLU A 213 14.53 7.13 -9.62
CA GLU A 213 14.89 5.84 -9.03
C GLU A 213 14.02 4.72 -9.58
N MET A 214 14.63 3.58 -9.89
CA MET A 214 13.88 2.36 -10.22
C MET A 214 13.19 1.85 -8.98
N VAL A 215 11.88 1.64 -9.09
CA VAL A 215 11.03 1.17 -8.01
C VAL A 215 10.26 -0.09 -8.42
N GLU A 216 9.92 -0.88 -7.42
CA GLU A 216 9.04 -2.04 -7.54
C GLU A 216 8.13 -2.13 -6.32
N GLY A 217 7.06 -2.90 -6.42
CA GLY A 217 6.19 -3.05 -5.29
C GLY A 217 4.91 -3.80 -5.56
N TYR A 218 3.94 -3.53 -4.68
CA TYR A 218 2.62 -4.13 -4.71
C TYR A 218 1.57 -3.03 -4.75
N LYS A 219 0.43 -3.32 -5.38
CA LYS A 219 -0.76 -2.49 -5.27
C LYS A 219 -1.99 -3.36 -5.14
N PHE A 220 -2.87 -3.02 -4.20
CA PHE A 220 -4.20 -3.60 -4.06
C PHE A 220 -5.23 -2.53 -4.39
N ALA A 221 -6.30 -2.89 -5.09
CA ALA A 221 -7.41 -1.99 -5.37
C ALA A 221 -8.75 -2.69 -5.31
N ARG A 222 -9.74 -1.97 -4.77
CA ARG A 222 -11.13 -2.38 -4.65
C ARG A 222 -12.05 -1.17 -4.83
N ALA A 223 -12.90 -1.24 -5.84
CA ALA A 223 -14.04 -0.34 -5.99
C ALA A 223 -15.32 -1.03 -5.47
N VAL A 224 -16.21 -0.27 -4.83
CA VAL A 224 -17.52 -0.73 -4.38
C VAL A 224 -18.56 0.25 -4.88
N GLY A 225 -19.14 -0.02 -6.05
CA GLY A 225 -19.99 0.91 -6.79
C GLY A 225 -21.20 1.36 -6.00
N ALA A 226 -21.86 0.43 -5.28
CA ALA A 226 -23.01 0.76 -4.43
C ALA A 226 -22.66 1.71 -3.28
N ALA A 227 -21.43 1.64 -2.77
CA ALA A 227 -20.91 2.50 -1.72
C ALA A 227 -20.27 3.79 -2.27
N GLY A 228 -20.13 3.93 -3.60
CA GLY A 228 -19.41 5.02 -4.24
C GLY A 228 -17.94 5.11 -3.81
N LEU A 229 -17.33 3.97 -3.44
CA LEU A 229 -15.99 3.89 -2.86
C LEU A 229 -14.97 3.40 -3.89
N GLU A 230 -13.83 4.08 -3.96
CA GLU A 230 -12.58 3.56 -4.49
C GLU A 230 -11.55 3.49 -3.38
N PHE A 231 -10.99 2.30 -3.16
CA PHE A 231 -9.99 2.05 -2.14
C PHE A 231 -8.75 1.42 -2.77
N SER A 232 -7.56 1.88 -2.40
CA SER A 232 -6.31 1.27 -2.84
C SER A 232 -5.22 1.35 -1.78
N VAL A 233 -4.32 0.38 -1.83
CA VAL A 233 -3.14 0.29 -0.97
C VAL A 233 -1.96 0.09 -1.89
N MET A 234 -0.88 0.84 -1.71
CA MET A 234 0.34 0.66 -2.48
C MET A 234 1.54 0.58 -1.57
N ALA A 235 2.44 -0.35 -1.86
CA ALA A 235 3.80 -0.38 -1.34
C ALA A 235 4.76 -0.15 -2.50
N MET A 236 5.69 0.78 -2.34
CA MET A 236 6.70 1.13 -3.32
C MET A 236 8.08 1.10 -2.66
N CYS A 237 8.93 0.26 -3.20
CA CYS A 237 10.24 -0.04 -2.68
C CYS A 237 11.29 0.27 -3.75
N LYS A 238 12.51 0.54 -3.32
CA LYS A 238 13.66 0.47 -4.22
C LYS A 238 13.78 -0.96 -4.78
N VAL A 239 14.09 -1.08 -6.07
CA VAL A 239 14.34 -2.38 -6.69
C VAL A 239 15.41 -3.18 -5.91
N GLY A 240 15.11 -4.46 -5.67
CA GLY A 240 15.92 -5.39 -4.88
C GLY A 240 15.68 -5.32 -3.37
N SER A 241 14.79 -4.44 -2.91
CA SER A 241 14.46 -4.25 -1.48
C SER A 241 12.96 -4.36 -1.19
N ASN A 242 12.22 -5.04 -2.08
CA ASN A 242 10.78 -5.22 -1.95
C ASN A 242 10.40 -6.00 -0.67
N ILE A 243 9.18 -5.75 -0.19
CA ILE A 243 8.56 -6.59 0.84
C ILE A 243 8.26 -7.98 0.26
N THR A 244 8.19 -9.00 1.11
CA THR A 244 7.79 -10.34 0.68
C THR A 244 6.28 -10.42 0.41
N PRO A 245 5.80 -11.42 -0.36
CA PRO A 245 4.36 -11.66 -0.50
C PRO A 245 3.64 -11.83 0.84
N ASP A 246 4.26 -12.50 1.81
CA ASP A 246 3.68 -12.67 3.15
C ASP A 246 3.56 -11.34 3.90
N GLN A 247 4.58 -10.47 3.79
CA GLN A 247 4.53 -9.12 4.36
C GLN A 247 3.44 -8.27 3.69
N TRP A 248 3.30 -8.37 2.36
CA TRP A 248 2.23 -7.70 1.64
C TRP A 248 0.83 -8.15 2.10
N GLN A 249 0.62 -9.47 2.22
CA GLN A 249 -0.65 -9.98 2.74
C GLN A 249 -0.87 -9.59 4.21
N THR A 250 0.19 -9.50 5.01
CA THR A 250 0.11 -9.03 6.41
C THR A 250 -0.38 -7.59 6.47
N ILE A 251 0.16 -6.71 5.61
CA ILE A 251 -0.31 -5.32 5.45
C ILE A 251 -1.81 -5.30 5.14
N LEU A 252 -2.26 -6.05 4.13
CA LEU A 252 -3.67 -6.05 3.73
C LEU A 252 -4.61 -6.58 4.83
N ARG A 253 -4.20 -7.62 5.57
CA ARG A 253 -4.97 -8.16 6.70
C ARG A 253 -5.03 -7.21 7.90
N GLY A 254 -4.02 -6.35 8.05
CA GLY A 254 -3.97 -5.29 9.04
C GLY A 254 -5.08 -4.27 8.84
N ILE A 255 -5.54 -4.05 7.61
CA ILE A 255 -6.52 -3.02 7.30
C ILE A 255 -7.95 -3.49 7.60
N ARG A 256 -8.74 -2.60 8.21
CA ARG A 256 -10.17 -2.78 8.45
C ARG A 256 -10.98 -1.55 8.07
N ILE A 257 -12.11 -1.76 7.41
CA ILE A 257 -13.09 -0.74 7.01
C ILE A 257 -14.43 -1.04 7.70
N GLU A 258 -14.81 -0.23 8.69
CA GLU A 258 -16.14 -0.30 9.31
C GLU A 258 -17.16 0.54 8.52
N GLY A 259 -18.42 0.11 8.51
CA GLY A 259 -19.50 0.76 7.76
C GLY A 259 -19.63 0.27 6.31
N LEU A 260 -18.87 -0.77 5.94
CA LEU A 260 -18.84 -1.36 4.60
C LEU A 260 -19.15 -2.87 4.67
N THR A 261 -19.90 -3.36 3.68
CA THR A 261 -20.09 -4.80 3.44
C THR A 261 -19.94 -5.03 1.94
N ALA A 262 -18.70 -5.20 1.50
CA ALA A 262 -18.32 -5.30 0.10
C ALA A 262 -18.20 -6.76 -0.36
N GLY A 263 -17.60 -7.63 0.46
CA GLY A 263 -17.42 -9.05 0.13
C GLY A 263 -16.72 -9.27 -1.22
N LYS A 264 -17.24 -10.23 -2.01
CA LYS A 264 -16.75 -10.57 -3.35
C LYS A 264 -17.04 -9.48 -4.38
N MET A 265 -16.20 -9.38 -5.41
CA MET A 265 -16.44 -8.43 -6.49
C MET A 265 -17.69 -8.87 -7.27
N VAL A 266 -18.75 -8.06 -7.20
CA VAL A 266 -19.99 -8.33 -7.93
C VAL A 266 -19.75 -8.05 -9.41
N GLN A 267 -20.16 -8.99 -10.26
CA GLN A 267 -20.14 -8.93 -11.73
C GLN A 267 -21.54 -8.67 -12.29
#